data_AF-A0A8S9VEX9-F1
#
_entry.id   AF-A0A8S9VEX9-F1
#
_cell.length_a   1.000
_cell.length_b   1.000
_cell.length_c   1.000
_cell.angle_alpha   90.00
_cell.angle_beta   90.00
_cell.angle_gamma   90.00
#
_symmetry.space_group_name_H-M   'P 1'
#
loop_
_entity.id
_entity.type
_entity.pdbx_description
1 polymer ?
#
loop_
_entity_poly.entity_id
_entity_poly.type
_entity_poly.pdbx_seq_one_letter_code
_entity_poly.pdbx_strand_id
1 'polypeptide(L)'
;MDFVQDIIIPSYALQTPSYFDTAERLWVWKYSEGQEKFYMDLHEEIRFRVTNINFTRVTKTAKGIQATTTEATDKAEKEISAGDMRQSLARRRSSSVDLSDNDPTPSAIHILATIDEDGLGLSSWWTS
;
A
#
# COMPACT_ATOMS: atom_id res chain seq x y z
N MET A 1 -8.16 -8.51 -18.53
CA MET A 1 -7.24 -9.11 -17.54
C MET A 1 -6.45 -7.96 -16.97
N ASP A 2 -6.78 -7.53 -15.76
CA ASP A 2 -5.98 -6.53 -15.06
C ASP A 2 -4.80 -7.24 -14.39
N PHE A 3 -3.62 -6.66 -14.50
CA PHE A 3 -2.35 -7.32 -14.16
C PHE A 3 -2.06 -7.32 -12.65
N VAL A 4 -2.66 -6.40 -11.88
CA VAL A 4 -2.53 -6.27 -10.42
C VAL A 4 -3.88 -5.89 -9.83
N GLN A 5 -4.27 -6.53 -8.72
CA GLN A 5 -5.55 -6.30 -8.03
C GLN A 5 -5.40 -5.91 -6.55
N ASP A 6 -4.24 -6.17 -5.93
CA ASP A 6 -4.00 -5.95 -4.51
C ASP A 6 -3.24 -4.62 -4.31
N ILE A 7 -3.97 -3.52 -4.46
CA ILE A 7 -3.49 -2.14 -4.23
C ILE A 7 -4.27 -1.56 -3.06
N ILE A 8 -3.57 -1.13 -2.01
CA ILE A 8 -4.18 -0.57 -0.81
C ILE A 8 -3.64 0.85 -0.58
N ILE A 9 -4.56 1.80 -0.35
CA ILE A 9 -4.26 3.11 0.21
C ILE A 9 -4.76 3.10 1.67
N PRO A 10 -3.86 3.01 2.66
CA PRO A 10 -4.25 3.01 4.06
C PRO A 10 -4.87 4.33 4.49
N SER A 11 -5.72 4.31 5.52
CA SER A 11 -6.41 5.51 6.03
C SER A 11 -5.47 6.64 6.44
N TYR A 12 -4.27 6.33 6.92
CA TYR A 12 -3.26 7.32 7.30
C TYR A 12 -2.55 7.95 6.11
N ALA A 13 -2.71 7.39 4.90
CA ALA A 13 -2.10 7.84 3.65
C ALA A 13 -3.12 8.53 2.73
N LEU A 14 -4.28 8.90 3.30
CA LEU A 14 -5.29 9.74 2.64
C LEU A 14 -4.99 11.21 2.90
N GLN A 15 -5.60 12.08 2.10
CA GLN A 15 -5.53 13.53 2.33
C GLN A 15 -6.05 13.88 3.74
N THR A 16 -5.46 14.91 4.35
CA THR A 16 -5.90 15.38 5.68
C THR A 16 -6.78 16.62 5.55
N PRO A 17 -7.91 16.71 6.27
CA PRO A 17 -8.56 15.66 7.06
C PRO A 17 -9.47 14.73 6.22
N SER A 18 -9.31 13.41 6.40
CA SER A 18 -10.21 12.38 5.84
C SER A 18 -10.79 11.47 6.91
N TYR A 19 -11.99 10.94 6.67
CA TYR A 19 -12.66 9.96 7.54
C TYR A 19 -13.56 9.04 6.73
N PHE A 20 -13.89 7.87 7.29
CA PHE A 20 -14.82 6.93 6.67
C PHE A 20 -16.25 7.27 7.09
N ASP A 21 -17.12 7.53 6.13
CA ASP A 21 -18.55 7.66 6.35
C ASP A 21 -19.20 6.28 6.31
N THR A 22 -19.71 5.81 7.45
CA THR A 22 -20.30 4.46 7.57
C THR A 22 -21.67 4.33 6.90
N ALA A 23 -22.39 5.43 6.70
CA ALA A 23 -23.68 5.42 6.03
C ALA A 23 -23.51 5.22 4.52
N GLU A 24 -22.63 6.03 3.91
CA GLU A 24 -22.32 5.94 2.49
C GLU A 24 -21.32 4.81 2.15
N ARG A 25 -20.57 4.33 3.17
CA ARG A 25 -19.45 3.39 3.04
C ARG A 25 -18.35 3.90 2.11
N LEU A 26 -18.11 5.20 2.15
CA LEU A 26 -17.10 5.90 1.36
C LEU A 26 -16.13 6.66 2.26
N TRP A 27 -14.90 6.81 1.79
CA TRP A 27 -13.96 7.75 2.38
C TRP A 27 -14.30 9.17 1.93
N VAL A 28 -14.22 10.11 2.86
CA VAL A 28 -14.54 11.53 2.63
C VAL A 28 -13.34 12.36 2.99
N TRP A 29 -12.87 13.17 2.05
CA TRP A 29 -11.91 14.24 2.27
C TRP A 29 -12.64 15.57 2.46
N LYS A 30 -12.22 16.35 3.47
CA LYS A 30 -12.74 17.70 3.74
C LYS A 30 -11.69 18.73 3.36
N TYR A 31 -11.83 19.32 2.17
CA TYR A 31 -10.91 20.34 1.69
C TYR A 31 -11.28 21.72 2.27
N SER A 32 -10.42 22.24 3.15
CA SER A 32 -10.59 23.53 3.86
C SER A 32 -11.81 23.62 4.81
N GLU A 33 -11.89 24.70 5.59
CA GLU A 33 -13.01 24.98 6.51
C GLU A 33 -14.34 25.25 5.78
N GLY A 34 -14.33 25.35 4.45
CA GLY A 34 -15.49 25.64 3.62
C GLY A 34 -16.21 24.38 3.12
N GLN A 35 -16.94 23.68 4.01
CA GLN A 35 -18.02 22.68 3.83
C GLN A 35 -18.02 21.63 2.69
N GLU A 36 -17.18 21.72 1.65
CA GLU A 36 -17.17 20.79 0.54
C GLU A 36 -16.56 19.46 0.96
N LYS A 37 -17.37 18.42 0.77
CA LYS A 37 -17.01 17.03 1.02
C LYS A 37 -16.69 16.38 -0.30
N PHE A 38 -15.48 15.87 -0.41
CA PHE A 38 -15.02 15.11 -1.55
C PHE A 38 -15.13 13.63 -1.21
N TYR A 39 -16.13 12.97 -1.78
CA TYR A 39 -16.33 11.53 -1.62
C TYR A 39 -15.37 10.78 -2.56
N MET A 40 -14.74 9.73 -2.06
CA MET A 40 -13.98 8.80 -2.88
C MET A 40 -14.95 7.78 -3.49
N ASP A 41 -15.63 8.20 -4.55
CA ASP A 41 -16.67 7.42 -5.22
C ASP A 41 -16.11 6.14 -5.85
N LEU A 42 -16.90 5.07 -5.77
CA LEU A 42 -16.55 3.79 -6.38
C LEU A 42 -16.65 3.88 -7.90
N HIS A 43 -15.75 3.18 -8.59
CA HIS A 43 -15.68 3.12 -10.06
C HIS A 43 -15.26 4.45 -10.74
N GLU A 44 -14.73 5.40 -9.98
CA GLU A 44 -14.05 6.57 -10.53
C GLU A 44 -12.55 6.34 -10.72
N GLU A 45 -11.98 7.06 -11.69
CA GLU A 45 -10.54 7.03 -11.94
C GLU A 45 -9.81 7.83 -10.85
N ILE A 46 -8.78 7.22 -10.27
CA ILE A 46 -7.94 7.84 -9.24
C ILE A 46 -6.47 7.89 -9.67
N ARG A 47 -5.78 8.94 -9.24
CA ARG A 47 -4.32 9.04 -9.28
C ARG A 47 -3.78 8.76 -7.89
N PHE A 48 -2.81 7.86 -7.80
CA PHE A 48 -2.13 7.57 -6.54
C PHE A 48 -0.64 7.44 -6.78
N ARG A 49 0.13 7.63 -5.71
CA ARG A 49 1.57 7.40 -5.72
C ARG A 49 1.87 6.10 -5.00
N VAL A 50 2.69 5.26 -5.62
CA VAL A 50 3.20 4.03 -4.98
C VAL A 50 4.24 4.41 -3.93
N THR A 51 4.16 3.80 -2.76
CA THR A 51 5.09 4.03 -1.63
C THR A 51 5.92 2.79 -1.31
N ASN A 52 5.34 1.61 -1.50
CA ASN A 52 6.00 0.33 -1.27
C ASN A 52 5.35 -0.75 -2.16
N ILE A 53 6.15 -1.69 -2.64
CA ILE A 53 5.69 -2.89 -3.34
C ILE A 53 6.23 -4.11 -2.59
N ASN A 54 5.32 -4.99 -2.17
CA ASN A 54 5.66 -6.25 -1.54
C ASN A 54 5.47 -7.38 -2.55
N PHE A 55 6.53 -8.14 -2.79
CA PHE A 55 6.50 -9.34 -3.63
C PHE A 55 6.49 -10.58 -2.74
N THR A 56 5.48 -11.43 -2.88
CA THR A 56 5.38 -12.68 -2.13
C THR A 56 5.61 -13.86 -3.05
N ARG A 57 6.64 -14.64 -2.76
CA ARG A 57 6.95 -15.89 -3.45
C ARG A 57 6.50 -17.07 -2.60
N VAL A 58 5.56 -17.85 -3.13
CA VAL A 58 5.15 -19.13 -2.53
C VAL A 58 6.02 -20.25 -3.09
N THR A 59 6.71 -20.99 -2.23
CA THR A 59 7.56 -22.12 -2.59
C THR A 59 7.10 -23.36 -1.85
N LYS A 60 6.90 -24.48 -2.57
CA LYS A 60 6.68 -25.78 -1.97
C LYS A 60 8.03 -26.42 -1.64
N THR A 61 8.26 -26.70 -0.36
CA THR A 61 9.46 -27.37 0.13
C THR A 61 9.11 -28.75 0.66
N ALA A 62 10.12 -29.60 0.88
CA ALA A 62 9.91 -30.92 1.50
C ALA A 62 9.29 -30.85 2.90
N LYS A 63 9.30 -29.68 3.55
CA LYS A 63 8.75 -29.45 4.90
C LYS A 63 7.38 -28.76 4.89
N GLY A 64 6.84 -28.41 3.71
CA GLY A 64 5.57 -27.70 3.58
C GLY A 64 5.63 -26.52 2.62
N ILE A 65 4.58 -25.70 2.62
CA ILE A 65 4.48 -24.49 1.81
C ILE A 65 5.07 -23.32 2.59
N GLN A 66 5.95 -22.54 1.96
CA GLN A 66 6.52 -21.34 2.56
C GLN A 66 6.24 -20.13 1.66
N ALA A 67 5.72 -19.07 2.24
CA ALA A 67 5.58 -17.77 1.59
C ALA A 67 6.71 -16.85 2.06
N THR A 68 7.50 -16.35 1.13
CA THR A 68 8.57 -15.38 1.40
C THR A 68 8.21 -14.04 0.78
N THR A 69 8.02 -13.02 1.61
CA THR A 69 7.69 -11.66 1.18
C THR A 69 8.94 -10.80 1.18
N THR A 70 9.16 -10.05 0.10
CA THR A 70 10.26 -9.08 -0.06
C THR A 70 9.69 -7.69 -0.34
N GLU A 71 10.18 -6.67 0.36
CA GLU A 71 9.68 -5.29 0.22
C GLU A 71 10.59 -4.43 -0.67
N ALA A 72 9.99 -3.62 -1.55
CA ALA A 72 10.65 -2.64 -2.40
C ALA A 72 10.08 -1.25 -2.12
N THR A 73 10.86 -0.41 -1.43
CA THR A 73 10.48 0.96 -1.01
C THR A 73 11.32 2.01 -1.74
N ASP A 74 10.70 3.15 -2.07
CA ASP A 74 11.38 4.31 -2.69
C ASP A 74 12.13 5.20 -1.70
N LYS A 75 12.15 4.87 -0.40
CA LYS A 75 12.86 5.66 0.61
C LYS A 75 14.37 5.58 0.37
N ALA A 76 14.93 6.67 -0.14
CA ALA A 76 16.35 6.98 -0.07
C ALA A 76 16.86 6.69 1.35
N GLU A 77 17.92 5.90 1.42
CA GLU A 77 18.57 5.46 2.64
C GLU A 77 18.86 6.69 3.52
N LYS A 78 18.12 6.85 4.62
CA LYS A 78 18.49 7.81 5.65
C LYS A 78 19.80 7.30 6.24
N GLU A 79 20.91 7.94 5.89
CA GLU A 79 22.26 7.57 6.31
C GLU A 79 22.31 7.28 7.81
N ILE A 80 22.45 6.00 8.15
CA ILE A 80 22.82 5.58 9.50
C ILE A 80 24.35 5.57 9.52
N SER A 81 24.91 6.33 10.47
CA SER A 81 26.35 6.48 10.72
C SER A 81 27.13 5.17 10.53
N ALA A 82 28.25 5.26 9.81
CA ALA A 82 29.00 4.19 9.18
C ALA A 82 29.80 3.25 10.12
N GLY A 83 29.31 2.98 11.33
CA GLY A 83 29.92 2.02 12.25
C GLY A 83 29.02 0.81 12.46
N ASP A 84 29.37 -0.33 11.86
CA ASP A 84 28.93 -1.66 12.30
C ASP A 84 27.59 -2.25 11.77
N MET A 85 27.19 -1.94 10.52
CA MET A 85 25.88 -2.37 9.96
C MET A 85 25.92 -3.06 8.58
N ARG A 86 27.02 -3.70 8.18
CA ARG A 86 27.10 -4.33 6.85
C ARG A 86 26.42 -5.70 6.72
N GLN A 87 26.03 -6.35 7.83
CA GLN A 87 25.43 -7.68 7.80
C GLN A 87 23.93 -7.72 8.15
N SER A 88 23.36 -6.61 8.65
CA SER A 88 22.00 -6.57 9.19
C SER A 88 20.95 -5.92 8.26
N LEU A 89 21.34 -5.12 7.25
CA LEU A 89 20.36 -4.50 6.34
C LEU A 89 19.78 -5.46 5.29
N ALA A 90 20.60 -6.36 4.73
CA ALA A 90 20.16 -7.27 3.67
C ALA A 90 19.23 -8.38 4.19
N ARG A 91 19.37 -8.79 5.46
CA ARG A 91 18.54 -9.85 6.07
C ARG A 91 17.18 -9.37 6.59
N ARG A 92 16.94 -8.06 6.70
CA ARG A 92 15.71 -7.51 7.29
C ARG A 92 14.60 -7.21 6.29
N ARG A 93 14.86 -7.26 4.98
CA ARG A 93 13.90 -6.90 3.92
C ARG A 93 13.01 -8.05 3.46
N SER A 94 13.11 -9.20 4.11
CA SER A 94 12.37 -10.38 3.73
C SER A 94 11.84 -11.10 4.96
N SER A 95 10.56 -11.43 4.95
CA SER A 95 9.91 -12.24 5.98
C SER A 95 9.38 -13.52 5.35
N SER A 96 9.39 -14.62 6.09
CA SER A 96 8.85 -15.90 5.63
C SER A 96 7.82 -16.43 6.60
N VAL A 97 6.72 -16.94 6.07
CA VAL A 97 5.64 -17.58 6.82
C VAL A 97 5.43 -18.98 6.25
N ASP A 98 5.36 -19.97 7.13
CA ASP A 98 4.97 -21.32 6.75
C ASP A 98 3.44 -21.37 6.63
N LEU A 99 2.96 -21.84 5.48
CA LEU A 99 1.53 -21.99 5.16
C LEU A 99 1.15 -23.47 5.25
N SER A 100 -0.02 -23.74 5.83
CA SER A 100 -0.66 -25.04 5.75
C SER A 100 -1.39 -25.22 4.41
N ASP A 101 -1.74 -26.46 4.07
CA ASP A 101 -2.48 -26.75 2.83
C ASP A 101 -3.89 -26.13 2.79
N ASN A 102 -4.42 -25.69 3.94
CA ASN A 102 -5.73 -25.04 4.04
C ASN A 102 -5.65 -23.49 4.01
N ASP A 103 -4.45 -22.92 4.09
CA ASP A 103 -4.30 -21.46 4.10
C ASP A 103 -4.44 -20.90 2.67
N PRO A 104 -5.13 -19.77 2.49
CA PRO A 104 -5.23 -19.13 1.18
C PRO A 104 -3.83 -18.69 0.72
N THR A 105 -3.53 -18.94 -0.55
CA THR A 105 -2.26 -18.47 -1.13
C THR A 105 -2.27 -16.94 -1.16
N PRO A 106 -1.29 -16.26 -0.56
CA PRO A 106 -1.23 -14.80 -0.56
C PRO A 106 -1.06 -14.25 -1.98
N SER A 107 -1.47 -13.00 -2.19
CA SER A 107 -1.22 -12.29 -3.45
C SER A 107 0.29 -12.27 -3.74
N ALA A 108 0.67 -12.51 -5.00
CA ALA A 108 2.07 -12.47 -5.40
C ALA A 108 2.65 -11.05 -5.36
N ILE A 109 1.80 -10.03 -5.54
CA ILE A 109 2.16 -8.62 -5.55
C ILE A 109 1.14 -7.85 -4.73
N HIS A 110 1.61 -7.09 -3.75
CA HIS A 110 0.80 -6.18 -2.95
C HIS A 110 1.41 -4.78 -3.02
N ILE A 111 0.62 -3.79 -3.42
CA ILE A 111 1.08 -2.41 -3.60
C ILE A 111 0.47 -1.54 -2.50
N LEU A 112 1.33 -0.82 -1.77
CA LEU A 112 0.91 0.23 -0.86
C LEU A 112 1.04 1.58 -1.53
N ALA A 113 -0.03 2.36 -1.48
CA ALA A 113 -0.13 3.64 -2.14
C ALA A 113 -0.52 4.76 -1.16
N THR A 114 -0.30 5.99 -1.60
CA THR A 114 -0.70 7.23 -0.91
C THR A 114 -1.38 8.19 -1.88
N ILE A 115 -2.25 9.02 -1.33
CA ILE A 115 -2.91 10.13 -2.04
C ILE A 115 -2.83 11.44 -1.23
N ASP A 116 -1.92 11.53 -0.28
CA ASP A 116 -1.77 12.65 0.66
C ASP A 116 -1.19 13.95 0.05
N GLU A 117 -1.00 14.00 -1.26
CA GLU A 117 -0.43 15.14 -1.99
C GLU A 117 -1.44 15.71 -2.99
N ASP A 118 -1.31 17.01 -3.28
CA ASP A 118 -2.16 17.70 -4.25
C ASP A 118 -2.05 17.05 -5.65
N GLY A 119 -3.18 16.93 -6.34
CA GLY A 119 -3.26 16.26 -7.64
C GLY A 119 -3.42 14.73 -7.58
N LEU A 120 -3.43 14.13 -6.39
CA LEU A 120 -3.77 12.72 -6.15
C LEU A 120 -5.21 12.54 -5.66
N GLY A 121 -5.72 11.30 -5.60
CA GLY A 121 -7.14 11.03 -5.36
C GLY A 121 -7.93 10.98 -6.67
N LEU A 122 -9.23 11.27 -6.63
CA LEU A 122 -10.07 11.16 -7.82
C LEU A 122 -9.67 12.23 -8.85
N SER A 123 -9.57 11.83 -10.12
CA SER A 123 -9.26 12.76 -11.21
C SER A 123 -10.28 13.89 -11.32
N SER A 124 -11.55 13.61 -10.98
CA SER A 124 -12.66 14.56 -10.99
C SER A 124 -12.47 15.73 -10.01
N TRP A 125 -11.72 15.55 -8.92
CA TRP A 125 -11.47 16.60 -7.92
C TRP A 125 -10.61 17.76 -8.44
N TRP A 126 -9.83 17.51 -9.49
CA TRP A 126 -8.81 18.45 -9.99
C TRP A 126 -9.18 19.07 -11.33
N THR A 127 -10.34 18.73 -11.87
CA THR A 127 -10.78 19.18 -13.19
C THR A 127 -11.79 20.30 -13.00
N SER A 128 -11.47 21.50 -13.52
CA SER A 128 -12.37 22.66 -13.54
C SER A 128 -13.13 22.79 -14.84
#